data_AF-G7DY03-F1
#
_entry.id   AF-G7DY03-F1
#
_cell.length_a   1.000
_cell.length_b   1.000
_cell.length_c   1.000
_cell.angle_alpha   90.00
_cell.angle_beta   90.00
_cell.angle_gamma   90.00
#
_symmetry.space_group_name_H-M   'P 1'
#
loop_
_entity.id
_entity.type
_entity.pdbx_description
1 polymer ?
#
loop_
_entity_poly.entity_id
_entity_poly.type
_entity_poly.pdbx_seq_one_letter_code
_entity_poly.pdbx_strand_id
1 'polypeptide(L)'
;MAVPTYAKAQDERPARFSDDILTTALERNDRLEGIVQGLESDLLAVQRAHRAELARAKVLSDQLNDSRRQANGWQAQLVDTREAMADLKNAVTLRQHTIDDLMHHLSTNPVTNESLLQHYHAQEQIIQSLKGVLSCPLCYETFGRRQVVTLACGHTLCQTCLEQWVVRSSTVDPDRIVPECPECRREAPKSERVKVYMLEEAVRVIERLERFEFMPPGYTLPPSSLPPSQA
;
A
#
# COMPACT_ATOMS: atom_id res chain seq x y z
N MET A 1 -51.99 135.76 -45.55
CA MET A 1 -52.08 135.32 -44.14
C MET A 1 -51.98 133.80 -44.13
N ALA A 2 -50.93 133.28 -43.49
CA ALA A 2 -50.59 131.87 -43.41
C ALA A 2 -51.04 131.31 -42.06
N VAL A 3 -51.75 130.17 -42.04
CA VAL A 3 -52.08 129.33 -40.87
C VAL A 3 -52.25 127.88 -41.37
N PRO A 4 -51.84 126.85 -40.60
CA PRO A 4 -50.98 125.76 -41.09
C PRO A 4 -51.65 124.39 -41.22
N THR A 5 -50.92 123.51 -41.91
CA THR A 5 -51.11 122.06 -42.02
C THR A 5 -51.03 121.36 -40.66
N TYR A 6 -52.14 120.72 -40.25
CA TYR A 6 -52.20 119.81 -39.11
C TYR A 6 -51.78 118.40 -39.56
N ALA A 7 -50.60 117.94 -39.13
CA ALA A 7 -50.18 116.55 -39.24
C ALA A 7 -50.82 115.73 -38.11
N LYS A 8 -51.57 114.68 -38.46
CA LYS A 8 -52.03 113.66 -37.52
C LYS A 8 -50.81 112.86 -37.04
N ALA A 9 -50.33 113.13 -35.84
CA ALA A 9 -49.42 112.23 -35.15
C ALA A 9 -50.21 110.97 -34.72
N GLN A 10 -49.97 109.85 -35.41
CA GLN A 10 -50.38 108.53 -34.93
C GLN A 10 -49.56 108.23 -33.66
N ASP A 11 -50.25 108.03 -32.53
CA ASP A 11 -49.61 107.74 -31.25
C ASP A 11 -49.18 106.26 -31.23
N GLU A 12 -47.95 105.98 -31.68
CA GLU A 12 -47.34 104.64 -31.76
C GLU A 12 -46.96 104.03 -30.39
N ARG A 13 -47.19 104.76 -29.29
CA ARG A 13 -46.77 104.36 -27.94
C ARG A 13 -47.35 103.03 -27.41
N PRO A 14 -48.63 102.67 -27.61
CA PRO A 14 -49.16 101.41 -27.10
C PRO A 14 -48.66 100.18 -27.87
N ALA A 15 -48.31 100.32 -29.15
CA ALA A 15 -47.74 99.22 -29.94
C ALA A 15 -46.30 98.90 -29.52
N ARG A 16 -45.46 99.93 -29.33
CA ARG A 16 -44.07 99.76 -28.87
C ARG A 16 -43.97 99.15 -27.46
N PHE A 17 -44.86 99.52 -26.55
CA PHE A 17 -44.90 98.95 -25.20
C PHE A 17 -45.28 97.46 -25.20
N SER A 18 -46.17 97.04 -26.10
CA SER A 18 -46.55 95.62 -26.25
C SER A 18 -45.41 94.78 -26.83
N ASP A 19 -44.66 95.32 -27.79
CA ASP A 19 -43.52 94.64 -28.42
C ASP A 19 -42.33 94.50 -27.46
N ASP A 20 -42.04 95.51 -26.62
CA ASP A 20 -40.99 95.43 -25.59
C ASP A 20 -41.31 94.36 -24.53
N ILE A 21 -42.58 94.26 -24.12
CA ILE A 21 -43.04 93.22 -23.18
C ILE A 21 -42.93 91.83 -23.81
N LEU A 22 -43.32 91.68 -25.08
CA LEU A 22 -43.26 90.41 -25.79
C LEU A 22 -41.81 89.96 -26.00
N THR A 23 -40.92 90.88 -26.38
CA THR A 23 -39.49 90.59 -26.55
C THR A 23 -38.84 90.18 -25.24
N THR A 24 -39.14 90.89 -24.15
CA THR A 24 -38.66 90.54 -22.79
C THR A 24 -39.19 89.17 -22.34
N ALA A 25 -40.44 88.85 -22.68
CA ALA A 25 -41.03 87.55 -22.37
C ALA A 25 -40.39 86.41 -23.17
N LEU A 26 -40.08 86.62 -24.45
CA LEU A 26 -39.37 85.65 -25.30
C LEU A 26 -37.94 85.43 -24.81
N GLU A 27 -37.18 86.49 -24.51
CA GLU A 27 -35.83 86.37 -23.94
C GLU A 27 -35.83 85.62 -22.60
N ARG A 28 -36.85 85.85 -21.76
CA ARG A 28 -37.04 85.11 -20.51
C ARG A 28 -37.38 83.65 -20.77
N ASN A 29 -38.21 83.36 -21.78
CA ASN A 29 -38.54 81.99 -22.17
C ASN A 29 -37.30 81.26 -22.69
N ASP A 30 -36.50 81.87 -23.57
CA ASP A 30 -35.25 81.29 -24.08
C ASP A 30 -34.25 81.00 -22.94
N ARG A 31 -34.16 81.91 -21.95
CA ARG A 31 -33.34 81.66 -20.75
C ARG A 31 -33.85 80.50 -19.92
N LEU A 32 -35.17 80.37 -19.75
CA LEU A 32 -35.77 79.26 -19.01
C LEU A 32 -35.59 77.95 -19.76
N GLU A 33 -35.74 77.93 -21.08
CA GLU A 33 -35.48 76.75 -21.92
C GLU A 33 -34.01 76.32 -21.83
N GLY A 34 -33.07 77.27 -21.86
CA GLY A 34 -31.65 76.99 -21.63
C GLY A 34 -31.37 76.39 -20.24
N ILE A 35 -32.05 76.87 -19.20
CA ILE A 35 -31.94 76.30 -17.84
C ILE A 35 -32.52 74.89 -17.80
N VAL A 36 -33.69 74.66 -18.40
CA VAL A 36 -34.33 73.33 -18.44
C VAL A 36 -33.44 72.32 -19.17
N GLN A 37 -32.89 72.68 -20.33
CA GLN A 37 -31.96 71.82 -21.07
C GLN A 37 -30.69 71.51 -20.26
N GLY A 38 -30.16 72.49 -19.52
CA GLY A 38 -29.05 72.29 -18.59
C GLY A 38 -29.38 71.29 -17.48
N LEU A 39 -30.54 71.44 -16.83
CA LEU A 39 -31.01 70.54 -15.78
C LEU A 39 -31.27 69.12 -16.31
N GLU A 40 -31.80 68.97 -17.52
CA GLU A 40 -32.00 67.66 -18.16
C GLU A 40 -30.66 66.96 -18.45
N SER A 41 -29.67 67.71 -18.94
CA SER A 41 -28.30 67.20 -19.14
C SER A 41 -27.66 66.75 -17.82
N ASP A 42 -27.80 67.54 -16.76
CA ASP A 42 -27.29 67.22 -15.43
C ASP A 42 -27.97 65.98 -14.84
N LEU A 43 -29.30 65.87 -14.99
CA LEU A 43 -30.06 64.69 -14.56
C LEU A 43 -29.57 63.42 -15.27
N LEU A 44 -29.34 63.48 -16.59
CA LEU A 44 -28.78 62.37 -17.35
C LEU A 44 -27.35 62.02 -16.91
N ALA A 45 -26.52 63.02 -16.59
CA ALA A 45 -25.19 62.81 -16.05
C ALA A 45 -25.23 62.07 -14.69
N VAL A 46 -26.11 62.52 -13.78
CA VAL A 46 -26.32 61.87 -12.47
C VAL A 46 -26.84 60.44 -12.63
N GLN A 47 -27.80 60.21 -13.52
CA GLN A 47 -28.32 58.86 -13.78
C GLN A 47 -27.24 57.91 -14.32
N ARG A 48 -26.37 58.39 -15.22
CA ARG A 48 -25.23 57.61 -15.72
C ARG A 48 -24.23 57.31 -14.62
N ALA A 49 -23.89 58.30 -13.80
CA ALA A 49 -23.00 58.11 -12.65
C ALA A 49 -23.57 57.09 -11.65
N HIS A 50 -24.86 57.18 -11.32
CA HIS A 50 -25.52 56.23 -10.43
C HIS A 50 -25.50 54.79 -10.98
N ARG A 51 -25.77 54.60 -12.27
CA ARG A 51 -25.66 53.27 -12.91
C ARG A 51 -24.22 52.73 -12.87
N ALA A 52 -23.22 53.59 -13.08
CA ALA A 52 -21.81 53.20 -12.98
C ALA A 52 -21.44 52.79 -11.55
N GLU A 53 -21.92 53.51 -10.54
CA GLU A 53 -21.74 53.15 -9.14
C GLU A 53 -22.44 51.85 -8.75
N LEU A 54 -23.67 51.63 -9.22
CA LEU A 54 -24.36 50.34 -9.03
C LEU A 54 -23.59 49.18 -9.68
N ALA A 55 -23.02 49.39 -10.86
CA ALA A 55 -22.18 48.40 -11.52
C ALA A 55 -20.91 48.10 -10.70
N ARG A 56 -20.24 49.15 -10.16
CA ARG A 56 -19.07 48.99 -9.27
C ARG A 56 -19.43 48.25 -7.99
N ALA A 57 -20.53 48.61 -7.34
CA ALA A 57 -21.01 47.96 -6.14
C ALA A 57 -21.33 46.47 -6.38
N LYS A 58 -21.90 46.14 -7.54
CA LYS A 58 -22.14 44.74 -7.92
C LYS A 58 -20.84 43.96 -8.07
N VAL A 59 -19.85 44.50 -8.79
CA VAL A 59 -18.54 43.84 -8.96
C VAL A 59 -17.87 43.59 -7.61
N LEU A 60 -17.90 44.56 -6.69
CA LEU A 60 -17.37 44.39 -5.34
C LEU A 60 -18.13 43.32 -4.55
N SER A 61 -19.45 43.27 -4.67
CA SER A 61 -20.26 42.23 -4.04
C SER A 61 -19.92 40.83 -4.58
N ASP A 62 -19.74 40.69 -5.89
CA ASP A 62 -19.33 39.44 -6.53
C ASP A 62 -17.93 39.00 -6.04
N GLN A 63 -16.98 39.93 -5.99
CA GLN A 63 -15.63 39.68 -5.45
C GLN A 63 -15.67 39.21 -3.98
N LEU A 64 -16.45 39.87 -3.12
CA LEU A 64 -16.60 39.46 -1.72
C LEU A 64 -17.21 38.07 -1.59
N ASN A 65 -18.20 37.75 -2.43
CA ASN A 65 -18.81 36.43 -2.44
C ASN A 65 -17.81 35.35 -2.87
N ASP A 66 -16.95 35.64 -3.84
CA ASP A 66 -15.94 34.68 -4.30
C ASP A 66 -14.81 34.51 -3.28
N SER A 67 -14.35 35.59 -2.66
CA SER A 67 -13.42 35.51 -1.52
C SER A 67 -14.00 34.68 -0.37
N ARG A 68 -15.30 34.85 -0.07
CA ARG A 68 -15.98 34.04 0.95
C ARG A 68 -16.06 32.57 0.56
N ARG A 69 -16.36 32.25 -0.70
CA ARG A 69 -16.36 30.87 -1.20
C ARG A 69 -14.98 30.24 -1.06
N GLN A 70 -13.93 30.97 -1.44
CA GLN A 70 -12.55 30.50 -1.28
C GLN A 70 -12.23 30.26 0.19
N ALA A 71 -12.52 31.21 1.08
CA ALA A 71 -12.27 31.07 2.51
C ALA A 71 -12.97 29.82 3.11
N ASN A 72 -14.23 29.59 2.74
CA ASN A 72 -14.97 28.40 3.16
C ASN A 72 -14.33 27.11 2.60
N GLY A 73 -13.86 27.12 1.34
CA GLY A 73 -13.16 26.00 0.74
C GLY A 73 -11.85 25.67 1.47
N TRP A 74 -11.04 26.69 1.77
CA TRP A 74 -9.82 26.53 2.56
C TRP A 74 -10.10 26.01 3.97
N GLN A 75 -11.18 26.48 4.61
CA GLN A 75 -11.59 26.02 5.92
C GLN A 75 -12.00 24.54 5.93
N ALA A 76 -12.76 24.10 4.92
CA ALA A 76 -13.12 22.69 4.77
C ALA A 76 -11.85 21.82 4.58
N GLN A 77 -10.94 22.22 3.69
CA GLN A 77 -9.68 21.51 3.47
C GLN A 77 -8.82 21.41 4.74
N LEU A 78 -8.80 22.46 5.58
CA LEU A 78 -8.08 22.42 6.86
C LEU A 78 -8.69 21.42 7.86
N VAL A 79 -10.01 21.26 7.87
CA VAL A 79 -10.69 20.26 8.70
C VAL A 79 -10.35 18.85 8.21
N ASP A 80 -10.51 18.60 6.91
CA ASP A 80 -10.22 17.28 6.31
C ASP A 80 -8.75 16.87 6.53
N THR A 81 -7.81 17.80 6.32
CA THR A 81 -6.38 17.53 6.54
C THR A 81 -6.05 17.30 8.01
N ARG A 82 -6.74 17.99 8.94
CA ARG A 82 -6.59 17.76 10.37
C ARG A 82 -7.09 16.37 10.79
N GLU A 83 -8.22 15.93 10.26
CA GLU A 83 -8.75 14.58 10.50
C GLU A 83 -7.80 13.52 9.96
N ALA A 84 -7.33 13.68 8.71
CA ALA A 84 -6.35 12.78 8.12
C ALA A 84 -5.04 12.69 8.92
N MET A 85 -4.56 13.81 9.47
CA MET A 85 -3.39 13.82 10.35
C MET A 85 -3.64 13.08 11.68
N ALA A 86 -4.85 13.17 12.24
CA ALA A 86 -5.22 12.44 13.45
C ALA A 86 -5.24 10.92 13.20
N ASP A 87 -5.80 10.49 12.07
CA ASP A 87 -5.81 9.09 11.66
C ASP A 87 -4.40 8.55 11.44
N LEU A 88 -3.55 9.32 10.74
CA LEU A 88 -2.16 8.95 10.52
C LEU A 88 -1.40 8.83 11.85
N LYS A 89 -1.62 9.76 12.79
CA LYS A 89 -1.03 9.71 14.12
C LYS A 89 -1.43 8.42 14.84
N ASN A 90 -2.72 8.08 14.84
CA ASN A 90 -3.24 6.86 15.44
C ASN A 90 -2.59 5.61 14.83
N ALA A 91 -2.46 5.56 13.51
CA ALA A 91 -1.81 4.47 12.79
C ALA A 91 -0.31 4.33 13.16
N VAL A 92 0.40 5.45 13.30
CA VAL A 92 1.81 5.46 13.73
C VAL A 92 1.93 4.94 15.17
N THR A 93 1.10 5.40 16.11
CA THR A 93 1.12 4.90 17.49
C THR A 93 0.85 3.40 17.57
N LEU A 94 -0.10 2.88 16.79
CA LEU A 94 -0.36 1.44 16.76
C LEU A 94 0.85 0.65 16.27
N ARG A 95 1.49 1.11 15.19
CA ARG A 95 2.72 0.47 14.67
C ARG A 95 3.87 0.55 15.67
N GLN A 96 3.99 1.66 16.40
CA GLN A 96 5.00 1.80 17.44
C GLN A 96 4.83 0.74 18.53
N HIS A 97 3.60 0.50 19.00
CA HIS A 97 3.33 -0.58 19.94
C HIS A 97 3.74 -1.95 19.40
N THR A 98 3.46 -2.24 18.12
CA THR A 98 3.92 -3.50 17.49
C THR A 98 5.44 -3.62 17.49
N ILE A 99 6.16 -2.54 17.20
CA ILE A 99 7.63 -2.53 17.26
C ILE A 99 8.11 -2.80 18.68
N ASP A 100 7.52 -2.13 19.67
CA ASP A 100 7.88 -2.29 21.08
C ASP A 100 7.63 -3.73 21.56
N ASP A 101 6.49 -4.32 21.18
CA ASP A 101 6.14 -5.72 21.48
C ASP A 101 7.15 -6.69 20.85
N LEU A 102 7.48 -6.51 19.56
CA LEU A 102 8.47 -7.33 18.87
C LEU A 102 9.85 -7.20 19.50
N MET A 103 10.27 -5.99 19.87
CA MET A 103 11.52 -5.76 20.57
C MET A 103 11.54 -6.44 21.94
N HIS A 104 10.43 -6.39 22.68
CA HIS A 104 10.31 -7.10 23.95
C HIS A 104 10.40 -8.62 23.78
N HIS A 105 9.74 -9.18 22.76
CA HIS A 105 9.84 -10.59 22.41
C HIS A 105 11.27 -11.01 22.05
N LEU A 106 11.99 -10.22 21.25
CA LEU A 106 13.39 -10.49 20.92
C LEU A 106 14.31 -10.38 22.14
N SER A 107 14.00 -9.48 23.08
CA SER A 107 14.76 -9.35 24.33
C SER A 107 14.54 -10.52 25.28
N THR A 108 13.32 -11.07 25.34
CA THR A 108 12.96 -12.16 26.26
C THR A 108 13.34 -13.54 25.72
N ASN A 109 13.26 -13.72 24.40
CA ASN A 109 13.70 -14.93 23.70
C ASN A 109 14.81 -14.56 22.71
N PRO A 110 16.01 -14.23 23.18
CA PRO A 110 17.10 -13.91 22.30
C PRO A 110 17.48 -15.16 21.50
N VAL A 111 17.23 -15.12 20.19
CA VAL A 111 17.81 -16.08 19.25
C VAL A 111 19.28 -15.70 19.11
N THR A 112 20.12 -16.29 19.95
CA THR A 112 21.56 -16.09 19.90
C THR A 112 22.16 -17.05 18.87
N ASN A 113 23.31 -16.69 18.29
CA ASN A 113 24.07 -17.64 17.47
C ASN A 113 24.37 -18.93 18.24
N GLU A 114 24.52 -18.84 19.56
CA GLU A 114 24.72 -20.00 20.43
C GLU A 114 23.49 -20.90 20.48
N SER A 115 22.27 -20.37 20.69
CA SER A 115 21.05 -21.20 20.71
C SER A 115 20.77 -21.81 19.33
N LEU A 116 21.06 -21.08 18.26
CA LEU A 116 20.98 -21.57 16.89
C LEU A 116 21.96 -22.73 16.66
N LEU A 117 23.24 -22.56 17.05
CA LEU A 117 24.25 -23.61 16.97
C LEU A 117 23.84 -24.84 17.80
N GLN A 118 23.33 -24.64 19.00
CA GLN A 118 22.82 -25.74 19.84
C GLN A 118 21.69 -26.50 19.14
N HIS A 119 20.77 -25.80 18.48
CA HIS A 119 19.71 -26.44 17.69
C HIS A 119 20.24 -27.22 16.48
N TYR A 120 21.23 -26.67 15.76
CA TYR A 120 21.88 -27.40 14.66
C TYR A 120 22.56 -28.69 15.15
N HIS A 121 23.34 -28.62 16.24
CA HIS A 121 23.98 -29.82 16.80
C HIS A 121 22.94 -30.86 17.25
N ALA A 122 21.84 -30.41 17.87
CA ALA A 122 20.76 -31.31 18.28
C ALA A 122 20.11 -32.01 17.06
N GLN A 123 19.89 -31.27 15.97
CA GLN A 123 19.36 -31.83 14.72
C GLN A 123 20.34 -32.85 14.09
N GLU A 124 21.63 -32.52 14.04
CA GLU A 124 22.67 -33.41 13.51
C GLU A 124 22.74 -34.72 14.30
N GLN A 125 22.69 -34.65 15.64
CA GLN A 125 22.67 -35.83 16.51
C GLN A 125 21.46 -36.73 16.25
N ILE A 126 20.28 -36.16 16.01
CA ILE A 126 19.07 -36.92 15.67
C ILE A 126 19.24 -37.60 14.31
N ILE A 127 19.74 -36.89 13.30
CA ILE A 127 19.98 -37.46 11.96
C ILE A 127 21.00 -38.60 12.03
N GLN A 128 22.10 -38.43 12.76
CA GLN A 128 23.08 -39.49 12.96
C GLN A 128 22.50 -40.71 13.68
N SER A 129 21.66 -40.49 14.70
CA SER A 129 20.98 -41.58 15.41
C SER A 129 20.04 -42.36 14.49
N LEU A 130 19.27 -41.66 13.65
CA LEU A 130 18.38 -42.28 12.67
C LEU A 130 19.16 -43.05 11.60
N LYS A 131 20.30 -42.55 11.13
CA LYS A 131 21.20 -43.26 10.21
C LYS A 131 21.66 -44.59 10.79
N GLY A 132 22.04 -44.61 12.07
CA GLY A 132 22.45 -45.83 12.76
C GLY A 132 21.36 -46.90 12.74
N VAL A 133 20.12 -46.50 13.04
CA VAL A 133 18.96 -47.42 13.05
C VAL A 133 18.59 -47.89 11.64
N LEU A 134 18.80 -47.04 10.62
CA LEU A 134 18.53 -47.37 9.21
C LEU A 134 19.76 -47.89 8.47
N SER A 135 20.71 -48.51 9.18
CA SER A 135 21.90 -49.12 8.59
C SER A 135 21.92 -50.64 8.79
N CYS A 136 22.45 -51.35 7.80
CA CYS A 136 22.60 -52.78 7.87
C CYS A 136 23.70 -53.16 8.86
N PRO A 137 23.45 -54.02 9.87
CA PRO A 137 24.48 -54.43 10.85
C PRO A 137 25.60 -55.28 10.23
N LEU A 138 25.42 -55.81 9.02
CA LEU A 138 26.43 -56.63 8.34
C LEU A 138 27.37 -55.81 7.46
N CYS A 139 26.87 -54.78 6.77
CA CYS A 139 27.71 -53.96 5.88
C CYS A 139 27.92 -52.53 6.38
N TYR A 140 27.25 -52.12 7.46
CA TYR A 140 27.29 -50.79 8.07
C TYR A 140 26.94 -49.62 7.12
N GLU A 141 26.33 -49.95 5.99
CA GLU A 141 25.79 -48.98 5.05
C GLU A 141 24.32 -48.73 5.37
N THR A 142 23.87 -47.50 5.13
CA THR A 142 22.44 -47.17 5.16
C THR A 142 21.68 -48.06 4.19
N PHE A 143 20.45 -48.40 4.54
CA PHE A 143 19.53 -49.22 3.75
C PHE A 143 19.05 -48.46 2.49
N GLY A 144 19.96 -48.09 1.59
CA GLY A 144 19.65 -47.32 0.38
C GLY A 144 18.83 -48.11 -0.64
N ARG A 145 19.14 -47.99 -1.94
CA ARG A 145 18.40 -48.70 -3.02
C ARG A 145 18.54 -50.23 -3.02
N ARG A 146 19.23 -50.82 -2.05
CA ARG A 146 19.36 -52.28 -1.94
C ARG A 146 18.06 -52.85 -1.40
N GLN A 147 17.69 -54.04 -1.83
CA GLN A 147 16.48 -54.68 -1.32
C GLN A 147 16.67 -55.01 0.16
N VAL A 148 15.80 -54.46 1.00
CA VAL A 148 15.84 -54.61 2.46
C VAL A 148 14.87 -55.71 2.87
N VAL A 149 15.29 -56.57 3.79
CA VAL A 149 14.47 -57.65 4.32
C VAL A 149 14.47 -57.61 5.84
N THR A 150 13.28 -57.68 6.41
CA THR A 150 13.05 -57.79 7.84
C THR A 150 12.72 -59.23 8.17
N LEU A 151 13.41 -59.79 9.16
CA LEU A 151 13.20 -61.15 9.65
C LEU A 151 12.02 -61.18 10.63
N ALA A 152 11.44 -62.35 10.89
CA ALA A 152 10.38 -62.53 11.89
C ALA A 152 10.80 -62.05 13.30
N CYS A 153 12.11 -62.04 13.57
CA CYS A 153 12.67 -61.54 14.81
C CYS A 153 12.66 -60.00 14.93
N GLY A 154 12.35 -59.27 13.86
CA GLY A 154 12.29 -57.80 13.78
C GLY A 154 13.57 -57.14 13.24
N HIS A 155 14.68 -57.86 13.20
CA HIS A 155 15.95 -57.34 12.68
C HIS A 155 15.92 -57.22 11.16
N THR A 156 16.55 -56.16 10.66
CA THR A 156 16.48 -55.76 9.25
C THR A 156 17.86 -55.74 8.64
N LEU A 157 17.98 -56.30 7.43
CA LEU A 157 19.26 -56.54 6.75
C LEU A 157 19.12 -56.24 5.26
N CYS A 158 20.22 -55.94 4.59
CA CYS A 158 20.28 -56.02 3.13
C CYS A 158 20.05 -57.48 2.71
N GLN A 159 19.21 -57.71 1.70
CA GLN A 159 18.94 -59.05 1.16
C GLN A 159 20.23 -59.77 0.77
N THR A 160 21.14 -59.08 0.08
CA THR A 160 22.43 -59.63 -0.34
C THR A 160 23.32 -60.01 0.84
N CYS A 161 23.32 -59.20 1.91
CA CYS A 161 24.09 -59.49 3.12
C CYS A 161 23.52 -60.72 3.84
N LEU A 162 22.20 -60.84 3.92
CA LEU A 162 21.56 -62.02 4.51
C LEU A 162 21.85 -63.27 3.69
N GLU A 163 21.77 -63.22 2.35
CA GLU A 163 22.09 -64.35 1.48
C GLU A 163 23.55 -64.82 1.66
N GLN A 164 24.50 -63.88 1.71
CA GLN A 164 25.91 -64.20 1.99
C GLN A 164 26.11 -64.80 3.38
N TRP A 165 25.38 -64.32 4.38
CA TRP A 165 25.40 -64.88 5.74
C TRP A 165 24.94 -66.34 5.74
N VAL A 166 23.80 -66.64 5.11
CA VAL A 166 23.26 -68.00 5.01
C VAL A 166 24.23 -68.95 4.31
N VAL A 167 24.84 -68.50 3.21
CA VAL A 167 25.81 -69.33 2.46
C VAL A 167 27.03 -69.65 3.34
N ARG A 168 27.53 -68.69 4.12
CA ARG A 168 28.67 -68.91 5.02
C ARG A 168 28.34 -69.81 6.21
N SER A 169 27.10 -69.78 6.68
CA SER A 169 26.65 -70.60 7.82
C SER A 169 26.28 -72.03 7.43
N SER A 170 26.15 -72.33 6.13
CA SER A 170 25.66 -73.63 5.63
C SER A 170 26.81 -74.55 5.23
N THR A 171 27.52 -75.11 6.22
CA THR A 171 28.62 -76.07 5.99
C THR A 171 28.18 -77.54 6.03
N VAL A 172 26.92 -77.83 6.39
CA VAL A 172 26.41 -79.21 6.55
C VAL A 172 24.97 -79.30 6.01
N ASP A 173 24.79 -79.95 4.87
CA ASP A 173 23.49 -80.29 4.25
C ASP A 173 22.57 -79.10 3.85
N PRO A 174 22.51 -78.71 2.56
CA PRO A 174 21.80 -77.52 2.08
C PRO A 174 20.27 -77.56 2.25
N ASP A 175 19.67 -78.73 2.50
CA ASP A 175 18.21 -78.90 2.60
C ASP A 175 17.67 -78.85 4.04
N ARG A 176 18.53 -78.72 5.07
CA ARG A 176 18.12 -78.81 6.48
C ARG A 176 18.57 -77.69 7.41
N ILE A 177 19.38 -76.73 6.94
CA ILE A 177 19.79 -75.59 7.77
C ILE A 177 18.76 -74.47 7.66
N VAL A 178 18.02 -74.24 8.75
CA VAL A 178 17.24 -73.02 8.92
C VAL A 178 18.24 -71.88 9.24
N PRO A 179 18.33 -70.84 8.39
CA PRO A 179 19.30 -69.77 8.61
C PRO A 179 18.97 -68.98 9.87
N GLU A 180 19.99 -68.57 10.61
CA GLU A 180 19.84 -67.78 11.84
C GLU A 180 20.02 -66.27 11.58
N CYS A 181 19.33 -65.45 12.36
CA CYS A 181 19.53 -64.00 12.40
C CYS A 181 20.95 -63.65 12.91
N PRO A 182 21.74 -62.83 12.20
CA PRO A 182 23.08 -62.42 12.64
C PRO A 182 23.11 -61.65 13.96
N GLU A 183 22.03 -60.94 14.30
CA GLU A 183 21.96 -60.10 15.51
C GLU A 183 21.51 -60.87 16.75
N CYS A 184 20.46 -61.68 16.63
CA CYS A 184 19.83 -62.35 17.78
C CYS A 184 19.78 -63.88 17.70
N ARG A 185 20.33 -64.48 16.64
CA ARG A 185 20.43 -65.93 16.39
C ARG A 185 19.11 -66.71 16.37
N ARG A 186 17.96 -66.03 16.38
CA ARG A 186 16.67 -66.67 16.12
C ARG A 186 16.60 -67.18 14.67
N GLU A 187 15.90 -68.30 14.48
CA GLU A 187 15.61 -68.86 13.17
C GLU A 187 14.95 -67.82 12.25
N ALA A 188 15.38 -67.79 11.00
CA ALA A 188 15.02 -66.78 9.99
C ALA A 188 14.67 -67.43 8.64
N PRO A 189 13.68 -68.36 8.62
CA PRO A 189 13.30 -69.09 7.42
C PRO A 189 12.93 -68.14 6.28
N LYS A 190 13.19 -68.55 5.03
CA LYS A 190 12.94 -67.71 3.85
C LYS A 190 11.47 -67.29 3.72
N SER A 191 10.54 -68.14 4.14
CA SER A 191 9.09 -67.90 4.10
C SER A 191 8.60 -66.77 5.02
N GLU A 192 9.36 -66.43 6.06
CA GLU A 192 8.96 -65.43 7.07
C GLU A 192 9.69 -64.09 6.92
N ARG A 193 10.42 -63.92 5.81
CA ARG A 193 11.10 -62.66 5.50
C ARG A 193 10.09 -61.69 4.89
N VAL A 194 9.98 -60.51 5.47
CA VAL A 194 9.03 -59.48 5.05
C VAL A 194 9.79 -58.28 4.52
N LYS A 195 9.26 -57.65 3.46
CA LYS A 195 9.76 -56.36 2.96
C LYS A 195 8.91 -55.25 3.58
N VAL A 196 9.56 -54.35 4.32
CA VAL A 196 8.90 -53.19 4.93
C VAL A 196 9.17 -51.97 4.06
N TYR A 197 8.29 -51.70 3.09
CA TYR A 197 8.46 -50.60 2.13
C TYR A 197 8.58 -49.21 2.80
N MET A 198 8.00 -49.03 3.98
CA MET A 198 8.13 -47.79 4.75
C MET A 198 9.58 -47.49 5.19
N LEU A 199 10.42 -48.53 5.36
CA LEU A 199 11.85 -48.33 5.65
C LEU A 199 12.58 -47.73 4.46
N GLU A 200 12.24 -48.14 3.24
CA GLU A 200 12.83 -47.56 2.02
C GLU A 200 12.48 -46.08 1.88
N GLU A 201 11.24 -45.70 2.23
CA GLU A 201 10.85 -44.29 2.21
C GLU A 201 11.50 -43.49 3.34
N ALA A 202 11.64 -44.06 4.53
CA ALA A 202 12.36 -43.42 5.64
C ALA A 202 13.83 -43.13 5.26
N VAL A 203 14.50 -44.07 4.59
CA VAL A 203 15.88 -43.86 4.12
C VAL A 203 15.94 -42.75 3.08
N ARG A 204 14.99 -42.69 2.13
CA ARG A 204 14.93 -41.59 1.14
C ARG A 204 14.75 -40.23 1.79
N VAL A 205 14.00 -40.15 2.89
CA VAL A 205 13.85 -38.88 3.64
C VAL A 205 15.19 -38.46 4.24
N ILE A 206 15.94 -39.38 4.85
CA ILE A 206 17.27 -39.08 5.40
C ILE A 206 18.24 -38.67 4.29
N GLU A 207 18.31 -39.41 3.17
CA GLU A 207 19.14 -39.06 2.02
C GLU A 207 18.81 -37.66 1.44
N ARG A 208 17.56 -37.21 1.56
CA ARG A 208 17.15 -35.87 1.14
C ARG A 208 17.63 -34.80 2.11
N LEU A 209 17.53 -35.05 3.42
CA LEU A 209 18.03 -34.12 4.45
C LEU A 209 19.52 -33.84 4.28
N GLU A 210 20.32 -34.88 3.99
CA GLU A 210 21.75 -34.73 3.75
C GLU A 210 22.09 -33.90 2.50
N ARG A 211 21.25 -33.97 1.46
CA ARG A 211 21.46 -33.13 0.26
C ARG A 211 21.22 -31.65 0.53
N PHE A 212 20.42 -31.31 1.53
CA PHE A 212 20.25 -29.92 1.97
C PHE A 212 21.43 -29.44 2.83
N GLU A 213 22.13 -30.33 3.55
CA GLU A 213 23.37 -30.01 4.28
C GLU A 213 24.56 -29.74 3.33
N PHE A 214 24.53 -30.30 2.10
CA PHE A 214 25.49 -30.02 1.04
C PHE A 214 25.18 -28.73 0.26
N MET A 215 25.08 -27.61 0.98
CA MET A 215 25.19 -26.29 0.34
C MET A 215 26.69 -26.02 0.11
N PRO A 216 27.18 -25.96 -1.14
CA PRO A 216 28.61 -25.75 -1.39
C PRO A 216 29.05 -24.40 -0.80
N PRO A 217 30.29 -24.29 -0.30
CA PRO A 217 30.83 -23.01 0.15
C PRO A 217 30.76 -22.01 -1.02
N GLY A 218 29.91 -20.99 -0.87
CA GLY A 218 29.66 -19.98 -1.90
C GLY A 218 28.24 -19.93 -2.47
N TYR A 219 27.29 -20.74 -1.99
CA TYR A 219 25.89 -20.58 -2.40
C TYR A 219 25.30 -19.27 -1.86
N THR A 220 24.97 -18.35 -2.76
CA THR A 220 24.20 -17.14 -2.45
C THR A 220 22.71 -17.50 -2.41
N LEU A 221 22.02 -17.02 -1.38
CA LEU A 221 20.57 -17.16 -1.28
C LEU A 221 19.88 -16.57 -2.53
N PRO A 222 18.82 -17.22 -3.05
CA PRO A 222 18.08 -16.68 -4.17
C PRO A 222 17.51 -15.29 -3.80
N PRO A 223 17.49 -14.33 -4.75
CA PRO A 223 17.16 -12.92 -4.47
C PRO A 223 15.77 -12.72 -3.87
N SER A 224 14.86 -13.70 -3.99
CA SER A 224 13.54 -13.72 -3.33
C SER A 224 13.57 -13.82 -1.81
N SER A 225 14.75 -14.05 -1.22
CA SER A 225 14.95 -14.15 0.24
C SER A 225 15.81 -13.01 0.81
N LEU A 226 16.24 -12.07 -0.03
CA LEU A 226 16.92 -10.85 0.41
C LEU A 226 15.89 -9.80 0.82
N PRO A 227 16.11 -9.08 1.93
CA PRO A 227 15.31 -7.90 2.25
C PRO A 227 15.46 -6.85 1.14
N PRO A 228 14.43 -6.03 0.86
CA PRO A 228 14.40 -5.08 -0.25
C PRO A 228 15.48 -3.99 -0.22
N SER A 229 16.32 -3.95 0.82
CA SER A 229 17.46 -3.04 0.93
C SER A 229 18.76 -3.54 0.28
N GLN A 230 18.79 -4.78 -0.22
CA GLN A 230 20.00 -5.40 -0.81
C GLN A 230 19.80 -6.01 -2.22
N ALA A 231 18.70 -5.64 -2.91
CA ALA A 231 18.45 -6.04 -4.30
C ALA A 231 18.85 -4.94 -5.29
#